data_AF-A0A938KLP5-F1
#
_entry.id   AF-A0A938KLP5-F1
#
_cell.length_a   1.000
_cell.length_b   1.000
_cell.length_c   1.000
_cell.angle_alpha   90.00
_cell.angle_beta   90.00
_cell.angle_gamma   90.00
#
_symmetry.space_group_name_H-M   'P 1'
#
loop_
_entity.id
_entity.type
_entity.pdbx_description
1 polymer ?
#
loop_
_entity_poly.entity_id
_entity_poly.type
_entity_poly.pdbx_seq_one_letter_code
_entity_poly.pdbx_strand_id
1 'polypeptide(L)'
;MSLEFRPRAPNPPATRLDSPPFAFLGRSIPSVHRSCRSHFGAIRLAALALVAVAAPLVSAGAPAAALPPPVVLHANGGWCWFQDERAIILNERLYFGSLAGGNRGGFAAGDVVVTSLDLRSRQTASFTLHPRFQCDDHDVPALLALPDGRLLATYQSHGQSQGLVGPDLMRWRRTLRPHDISAWTDERTLPVGASVSYSNLFRLPAEGGRILNFHRGLGFNPNYLISTDDGATFSYGGRLLFWPRRPEGDPRFTGISGGRPYLKYAQHGPGTIHFVATEDHPSSYDNSLYHAFLRAGELHHSDGRPLGPLSRTSETTIRPTDLTCIFRGDVDHVAWMCDLQVDRDGRPRVVFSVQRGGAAGRGKRNNPADGMDLRYHYARWDGAAWQVNEIAHAGSRLYAGEDDYAGLAAIDPQAPDTVFISTNADPVAGTPLISAADGRRHWEIFRGESADHGRTFRWHAVTRDSPADNLRPIVPIWPEAAGRRLVLWLRGTYRKYTDYDLEVVALLPDR
;
A
#
# COMPACT_ATOMS: atom_id res chain seq x y z
N MET A 1 48.35 33.34 -29.57
CA MET A 1 47.86 34.53 -28.85
C MET A 1 47.38 34.05 -27.49
N SER A 2 48.12 34.40 -26.46
CA SER A 2 48.06 33.90 -25.08
C SER A 2 47.00 34.65 -24.28
N LEU A 3 46.22 33.96 -23.43
CA LEU A 3 45.35 34.54 -22.39
C LEU A 3 45.24 33.51 -21.24
N GLU A 4 46.15 33.54 -20.27
CA GLU A 4 46.04 34.20 -18.95
C GLU A 4 45.00 33.61 -17.99
N PHE A 5 45.52 32.90 -16.98
CA PHE A 5 44.85 32.46 -15.76
C PHE A 5 44.78 33.61 -14.74
N ARG A 6 43.63 33.80 -14.08
CA ARG A 6 43.50 34.54 -12.81
C ARG A 6 42.97 33.61 -11.70
N PRO A 7 43.58 33.58 -10.49
CA PRO A 7 43.03 32.87 -9.35
C PRO A 7 42.06 33.75 -8.53
N ARG A 8 41.03 33.12 -7.95
CA ARG A 8 40.07 33.73 -7.01
C ARG A 8 40.65 33.83 -5.59
N ALA A 9 40.33 34.94 -4.92
CA ALA A 9 40.68 35.25 -3.53
C ALA A 9 39.87 34.42 -2.50
N PRO A 10 40.38 34.24 -1.25
CA PRO A 10 39.72 33.46 -0.20
C PRO A 10 38.73 34.28 0.63
N ASN A 11 37.67 33.62 1.12
CA ASN A 11 36.67 34.18 2.04
C ASN A 11 37.21 34.29 3.49
N PRO A 12 36.77 35.28 4.29
CA PRO A 12 37.17 35.44 5.69
C PRO A 12 36.38 34.55 6.66
N PRO A 13 36.88 34.31 7.89
CA PRO A 13 36.32 33.34 8.83
C PRO A 13 35.15 33.87 9.65
N ALA A 14 34.21 32.98 10.00
CA ALA A 14 33.08 33.23 10.89
C ALA A 14 33.52 33.19 12.36
N THR A 15 33.14 34.21 13.12
CA THR A 15 33.35 34.34 14.57
C THR A 15 32.27 33.60 15.36
N ARG A 16 32.71 32.74 16.29
CA ARG A 16 31.93 32.31 17.47
C ARG A 16 31.90 33.43 18.49
N LEU A 17 30.80 33.58 19.23
CA LEU A 17 30.81 34.14 20.58
C LEU A 17 29.60 33.65 21.40
N ASP A 18 29.90 33.41 22.67
CA ASP A 18 29.15 32.70 23.69
C ASP A 18 28.02 33.52 24.35
N SER A 19 27.05 32.84 24.95
CA SER A 19 26.14 33.34 26.00
C SER A 19 26.71 32.93 27.38
N PRO A 20 26.51 33.58 28.56
CA PRO A 20 25.20 33.96 29.20
C PRO A 20 25.36 35.23 30.13
N PRO A 21 24.67 35.50 31.30
CA PRO A 21 23.53 34.87 32.01
C PRO A 21 22.43 35.81 32.61
N PHE A 22 21.38 35.16 33.16
CA PHE A 22 20.35 35.51 34.17
C PHE A 22 20.24 36.91 34.83
N ALA A 23 18.99 37.36 35.01
CA ALA A 23 18.57 38.17 36.18
C ALA A 23 17.08 37.93 36.57
N PHE A 24 16.86 37.82 37.88
CA PHE A 24 15.62 37.61 38.63
C PHE A 24 14.90 38.94 38.98
N LEU A 25 13.57 38.90 39.10
CA LEU A 25 12.69 39.71 39.98
C LEU A 25 11.24 39.20 39.73
N GLY A 26 10.44 38.68 40.65
CA GLY A 26 10.31 38.91 42.08
C GLY A 26 9.06 39.76 42.34
N ARG A 27 7.90 39.13 42.62
CA ARG A 27 6.81 39.71 43.43
C ARG A 27 5.75 38.67 43.83
N SER A 28 5.28 38.85 45.05
CA SER A 28 4.56 37.93 45.93
C SER A 28 3.10 38.35 46.16
N ILE A 29 2.19 37.35 46.27
CA ILE A 29 1.15 37.08 47.31
C ILE A 29 0.19 38.26 47.69
N PRO A 30 -1.16 38.08 47.78
CA PRO A 30 -1.75 37.20 48.79
C PRO A 30 -3.00 36.37 48.48
N SER A 31 -3.12 35.33 49.32
CA SER A 31 -4.25 34.42 49.50
C SER A 31 -5.41 35.08 50.27
N VAL A 32 -6.62 34.61 50.03
CA VAL A 32 -7.75 34.78 50.95
C VAL A 32 -8.51 33.46 51.05
N HIS A 33 -8.39 32.81 52.19
CA HIS A 33 -9.35 31.83 52.69
C HIS A 33 -10.55 32.57 53.28
N ARG A 34 -11.78 32.15 52.93
CA ARG A 34 -12.93 32.28 53.84
C ARG A 34 -13.75 31.00 53.84
N SER A 35 -13.78 30.39 55.02
CA SER A 35 -14.73 29.39 55.48
C SER A 35 -16.07 30.05 55.76
N CYS A 36 -17.17 29.37 55.47
CA CYS A 36 -18.42 29.57 56.21
C CYS A 36 -19.19 28.24 56.29
N ARG A 37 -19.24 27.66 57.49
CA ARG A 37 -20.21 26.64 57.88
C ARG A 37 -21.50 27.36 58.29
N SER A 38 -22.66 26.83 57.89
CA SER A 38 -23.89 26.97 58.67
C SER A 38 -24.62 25.64 58.72
N HIS A 39 -25.03 25.27 59.94
CA HIS A 39 -25.85 24.11 60.27
C HIS A 39 -27.32 24.50 60.13
N PHE A 40 -28.12 23.65 59.50
CA PHE A 40 -29.53 23.49 59.86
C PHE A 40 -29.84 21.99 59.84
N GLY A 41 -30.16 21.45 61.01
CA GLY A 41 -30.71 20.11 61.16
C GLY A 41 -32.19 20.11 60.81
N ALA A 42 -32.62 19.06 60.12
CA ALA A 42 -34.00 18.61 60.14
C ALA A 42 -34.03 17.08 60.06
N ILE A 43 -34.76 16.53 61.02
CA ILE A 43 -35.02 15.13 61.30
C ILE A 43 -35.81 14.53 60.12
N ARG A 44 -35.53 13.28 59.69
CA ARG A 44 -36.50 12.15 59.68
C ARG A 44 -36.10 10.92 58.84
N LEU A 45 -36.40 9.78 59.47
CA LEU A 45 -36.80 8.47 58.94
C LEU A 45 -35.73 7.58 58.28
N ALA A 46 -35.37 6.55 59.05
CA ALA A 46 -34.73 5.34 58.58
C ALA A 46 -35.64 4.60 57.59
N ALA A 47 -35.14 4.39 56.37
CA ALA A 47 -35.63 3.37 55.46
C ALA A 47 -34.48 2.43 55.16
N LEU A 48 -34.58 1.18 55.63
CA LEU A 48 -33.72 0.09 55.17
C LEU A 48 -34.01 -0.13 53.68
N ALA A 49 -33.13 0.35 52.80
CA ALA A 49 -33.09 -0.10 51.42
C ALA A 49 -32.18 -1.33 51.35
N LEU A 50 -32.77 -2.52 51.15
CA LEU A 50 -32.02 -3.68 50.67
C LEU A 50 -31.49 -3.33 49.27
N VAL A 51 -30.19 -3.01 49.17
CA VAL A 51 -29.51 -2.96 47.87
C VAL A 51 -29.25 -4.40 47.45
N ALA A 52 -30.12 -4.95 46.61
CA ALA A 52 -29.83 -6.15 45.86
C ALA A 52 -28.68 -5.83 44.89
N VAL A 53 -27.49 -6.35 45.17
CA VAL A 53 -26.36 -6.33 44.24
C VAL A 53 -26.71 -7.27 43.09
N ALA A 54 -27.35 -6.73 42.05
CA ALA A 54 -27.46 -7.41 40.77
C ALA A 54 -26.07 -7.38 40.11
N ALA A 55 -25.32 -8.48 40.26
CA ALA A 55 -24.12 -8.70 39.45
C ALA A 55 -24.54 -8.65 37.97
N PRO A 56 -23.87 -7.87 37.11
CA PRO A 56 -24.15 -7.94 35.69
C PRO A 56 -23.73 -9.33 35.21
N LEU A 57 -24.71 -10.12 34.79
CA LEU A 57 -24.46 -11.29 33.96
C LEU A 57 -23.77 -10.79 32.69
N VAL A 58 -22.44 -10.89 32.68
CA VAL A 58 -21.67 -10.80 31.43
C VAL A 58 -22.16 -11.96 30.59
N SER A 59 -23.07 -11.67 29.67
CA SER A 59 -23.39 -12.58 28.59
C SER A 59 -22.08 -12.88 27.87
N ALA A 60 -21.51 -14.05 28.12
CA ALA A 60 -20.46 -14.61 27.27
C ALA A 60 -21.06 -14.63 25.87
N GLY A 61 -20.63 -13.68 25.03
CA GLY A 61 -21.05 -13.65 23.64
C GLY A 61 -20.81 -15.02 23.04
N ALA A 62 -21.81 -15.56 22.34
CA ALA A 62 -21.65 -16.82 21.63
C ALA A 62 -20.32 -16.78 20.85
N PRO A 63 -19.51 -17.86 20.87
CA PRO A 63 -18.28 -17.90 20.10
C PRO A 63 -18.65 -17.55 18.65
N ALA A 64 -18.01 -16.51 18.11
CA ALA A 64 -18.18 -16.16 16.71
C ALA A 64 -17.96 -17.42 15.89
N ALA A 65 -18.92 -17.76 15.02
CA ALA A 65 -18.81 -18.93 14.16
C ALA A 65 -17.45 -18.89 13.46
N ALA A 66 -16.70 -19.99 13.52
CA ALA A 66 -15.40 -20.08 12.87
C ALA A 66 -15.59 -19.83 11.37
N LEU A 67 -14.78 -18.93 10.80
CA LEU A 67 -14.80 -18.68 9.36
C LEU A 67 -14.46 -19.99 8.62
N PRO A 68 -15.05 -20.23 7.44
CA PRO A 68 -14.69 -21.40 6.65
C PRO A 68 -13.19 -21.38 6.32
N PRO A 69 -12.54 -22.55 6.20
CA PRO A 69 -11.14 -22.61 5.83
C PRO A 69 -10.92 -22.00 4.43
N PRO A 70 -9.76 -21.36 4.20
CA PRO A 70 -9.44 -20.85 2.87
C PRO A 70 -9.31 -21.96 1.85
N VAL A 71 -9.66 -21.64 0.61
CA VAL A 71 -9.46 -22.53 -0.54
C VAL A 71 -8.18 -22.16 -1.28
N VAL A 72 -7.47 -23.17 -1.79
CA VAL A 72 -6.33 -22.93 -2.70
C VAL A 72 -6.85 -22.69 -4.10
N LEU A 73 -6.54 -21.52 -4.67
CA LEU A 73 -6.92 -21.15 -6.03
C LEU A 73 -5.79 -21.35 -7.04
N HIS A 74 -4.54 -21.19 -6.60
CA HIS A 74 -3.36 -21.42 -7.43
C HIS A 74 -2.22 -21.96 -6.58
N ALA A 75 -1.60 -23.05 -7.02
CA ALA A 75 -0.56 -23.71 -6.24
C ALA A 75 0.80 -22.98 -6.31
N ASN A 76 1.03 -22.04 -7.23
CA ASN A 76 2.35 -21.41 -7.41
C ASN A 76 2.21 -19.97 -7.87
N GLY A 77 2.17 -19.03 -6.94
CA GLY A 77 1.93 -17.63 -7.28
C GLY A 77 2.36 -16.71 -6.15
N GLY A 78 3.01 -15.61 -6.54
CA GLY A 78 3.33 -14.48 -5.69
C GLY A 78 2.95 -13.17 -6.38
N TRP A 79 2.87 -12.11 -5.59
CA TRP A 79 2.72 -10.74 -6.07
C TRP A 79 3.36 -9.73 -5.14
N CYS A 80 3.96 -8.70 -5.72
CA CYS A 80 4.25 -7.42 -5.07
C CYS A 80 2.96 -6.59 -4.93
N TRP A 81 3.02 -5.43 -4.25
CA TRP A 81 1.87 -4.55 -4.00
C TRP A 81 1.82 -3.27 -4.84
N PHE A 82 2.70 -3.09 -5.81
CA PHE A 82 2.77 -1.86 -6.63
C PHE A 82 2.14 -1.95 -8.02
N GLN A 83 1.65 -3.13 -8.43
CA GLN A 83 0.91 -3.34 -9.68
C GLN A 83 -0.59 -3.42 -9.39
N ASP A 84 -1.46 -2.60 -9.97
CA ASP A 84 -2.90 -2.77 -9.77
C ASP A 84 -3.71 -2.55 -11.06
N GLU A 85 -4.86 -3.20 -11.22
CA GLU A 85 -5.40 -4.24 -10.33
C GLU A 85 -4.76 -5.59 -10.60
N ARG A 86 -4.31 -6.30 -9.55
CA ARG A 86 -3.87 -7.71 -9.69
C ARG A 86 -5.02 -8.68 -9.71
N ALA A 87 -6.18 -8.29 -9.19
CA ALA A 87 -7.37 -9.12 -9.14
C ALA A 87 -8.61 -8.28 -9.44
N ILE A 88 -9.46 -8.77 -10.35
CA ILE A 88 -10.71 -8.13 -10.74
C ILE A 88 -11.82 -9.16 -10.78
N ILE A 89 -13.06 -8.74 -10.53
CA ILE A 89 -14.24 -9.57 -10.72
C ILE A 89 -15.07 -9.00 -11.86
N LEU A 90 -15.42 -9.85 -12.82
CA LEU A 90 -16.28 -9.51 -13.95
C LEU A 90 -17.21 -10.68 -14.24
N ASN A 91 -18.52 -10.43 -14.24
CA ASN A 91 -19.57 -11.42 -14.54
C ASN A 91 -19.45 -12.70 -13.70
N GLU A 92 -19.43 -12.57 -12.36
CA GLU A 92 -19.28 -13.68 -11.41
C GLU A 92 -18.03 -14.55 -11.64
N ARG A 93 -17.00 -13.99 -12.30
CA ARG A 93 -15.71 -14.63 -12.46
C ARG A 93 -14.63 -13.73 -11.89
N LEU A 94 -13.85 -14.29 -10.97
CA LEU A 94 -12.63 -13.67 -10.48
C LEU A 94 -11.52 -13.96 -11.50
N TYR A 95 -10.71 -12.94 -11.81
CA TYR A 95 -9.46 -13.07 -12.55
C TYR A 95 -8.35 -12.48 -11.69
N PHE A 96 -7.21 -13.15 -11.59
CA PHE A 96 -6.05 -12.61 -10.90
C PHE A 96 -4.75 -12.96 -11.61
N GLY A 97 -3.80 -12.03 -11.54
CA GLY A 97 -2.41 -12.20 -11.95
C GLY A 97 -1.57 -12.80 -10.82
N SER A 98 -0.63 -13.66 -11.18
CA SER A 98 0.41 -14.14 -10.25
C SER A 98 1.70 -14.42 -10.99
N LEU A 99 2.82 -14.45 -10.26
CA LEU A 99 4.10 -14.92 -10.75
C LEU A 99 4.52 -16.19 -10.01
N ALA A 100 4.92 -17.22 -10.74
CA ALA A 100 5.44 -18.46 -10.15
C ALA A 100 6.81 -18.23 -9.49
N GLY A 101 6.93 -18.60 -8.20
CA GLY A 101 8.18 -18.48 -7.43
C GLY A 101 9.12 -19.69 -7.54
N GLY A 102 8.60 -20.82 -8.02
CA GLY A 102 9.34 -22.07 -8.12
C GLY A 102 8.79 -23.01 -9.20
N ASN A 103 9.26 -24.26 -9.20
CA ASN A 103 8.81 -25.30 -10.14
C ASN A 103 7.78 -26.21 -9.47
N ARG A 104 6.52 -25.79 -9.38
CA ARG A 104 5.44 -26.59 -8.76
C ARG A 104 4.08 -26.31 -9.36
N GLY A 105 3.14 -27.24 -9.16
CA GLY A 105 1.77 -27.10 -9.67
C GLY A 105 1.66 -27.09 -11.19
N GLY A 106 2.67 -27.59 -11.91
CA GLY A 106 2.75 -27.53 -13.37
C GLY A 106 3.35 -26.24 -13.95
N PHE A 107 3.81 -25.33 -13.11
CA PHE A 107 4.41 -24.04 -13.51
C PHE A 107 5.91 -24.01 -13.24
N ALA A 108 6.65 -23.32 -14.10
CA ALA A 108 8.07 -23.06 -13.92
C ALA A 108 8.31 -21.73 -13.20
N ALA A 109 9.43 -21.62 -12.49
CA ALA A 109 9.82 -20.37 -11.84
C ALA A 109 9.88 -19.22 -12.86
N GLY A 110 9.26 -18.08 -12.51
CA GLY A 110 9.14 -16.91 -13.36
C GLY A 110 8.02 -16.98 -14.41
N ASP A 111 7.16 -17.99 -14.41
CA ASP A 111 5.94 -17.96 -15.25
C ASP A 111 5.02 -16.81 -14.79
N VAL A 112 4.69 -15.91 -15.72
CA VAL A 112 3.67 -14.87 -15.55
C VAL A 112 2.31 -15.49 -15.88
N VAL A 113 1.42 -15.61 -14.90
CA VAL A 113 0.19 -16.39 -15.01
C VAL A 113 -1.04 -15.52 -14.73
N VAL A 114 -2.11 -15.74 -15.49
CA VAL A 114 -3.47 -15.28 -15.15
C VAL A 114 -4.31 -16.50 -14.82
N THR A 115 -4.99 -16.45 -13.68
CA THR A 115 -5.93 -17.48 -13.24
C THR A 115 -7.33 -16.89 -13.17
N SER A 116 -8.32 -17.69 -13.55
CA SER A 116 -9.74 -17.37 -13.39
C SER A 116 -10.43 -18.36 -12.48
N LEU A 117 -11.40 -17.90 -11.70
CA LEU A 117 -12.29 -18.71 -10.87
C LEU A 117 -13.74 -18.33 -11.20
N ASP A 118 -14.53 -19.29 -11.67
CA ASP A 118 -15.98 -19.16 -11.76
C ASP A 118 -16.58 -19.19 -10.33
N LEU A 119 -17.23 -18.12 -9.89
CA LEU A 119 -17.77 -18.06 -8.52
C LEU A 119 -18.99 -18.96 -8.32
N ARG A 120 -19.67 -19.39 -9.40
CA ARG A 120 -20.84 -20.27 -9.34
C ARG A 120 -20.42 -21.73 -9.32
N SER A 121 -19.60 -22.15 -10.29
CA SER A 121 -19.15 -23.55 -10.40
C SER A 121 -17.95 -23.88 -9.53
N ARG A 122 -17.23 -22.85 -9.05
CA ARG A 122 -15.95 -22.95 -8.32
C ARG A 122 -14.82 -23.58 -9.14
N GLN A 123 -14.94 -23.60 -10.45
CA GLN A 123 -13.90 -24.11 -11.34
C GLN A 123 -12.82 -23.04 -11.59
N THR A 124 -11.57 -23.47 -11.51
CA THR A 124 -10.40 -22.66 -11.81
C THR A 124 -9.78 -23.01 -13.16
N ALA A 125 -9.22 -22.03 -13.85
CA ALA A 125 -8.40 -22.22 -15.04
C ALA A 125 -7.23 -21.22 -15.03
N SER A 126 -6.08 -21.59 -15.59
CA SER A 126 -4.89 -20.73 -15.68
C SER A 126 -4.35 -20.65 -17.11
N PHE A 127 -3.70 -19.52 -17.42
CA PHE A 127 -2.97 -19.30 -18.67
C PHE A 127 -1.63 -18.62 -18.38
N THR A 128 -0.54 -19.13 -18.95
CA THR A 128 0.78 -18.53 -18.84
C THR A 128 0.96 -17.46 -19.93
N LEU A 129 0.97 -16.19 -19.54
CA LEU A 129 1.19 -15.04 -20.44
C LEU A 129 2.63 -14.99 -20.98
N HIS A 130 3.59 -15.29 -20.11
CA HIS A 130 5.01 -15.34 -20.44
C HIS A 130 5.69 -16.44 -19.63
N PRO A 131 6.23 -17.49 -20.27
CA PRO A 131 6.91 -18.57 -19.55
C PRO A 131 8.30 -18.13 -19.10
N ARG A 132 8.75 -18.57 -17.92
CA ARG A 132 10.14 -18.44 -17.42
C ARG A 132 10.72 -17.03 -17.62
N PHE A 133 9.95 -16.02 -17.23
CA PHE A 133 10.29 -14.62 -17.47
C PHE A 133 11.43 -14.15 -16.56
N GLN A 134 11.11 -13.88 -15.30
CA GLN A 134 12.05 -13.62 -14.22
C GLN A 134 11.34 -14.04 -12.92
N CYS A 135 12.05 -14.75 -12.04
CA CYS A 135 11.50 -15.13 -10.74
C CYS A 135 11.60 -13.92 -9.79
N ASP A 136 10.65 -13.00 -9.91
CA ASP A 136 10.58 -11.74 -9.17
C ASP A 136 9.11 -11.29 -9.04
N ASP A 137 8.56 -11.27 -7.81
CA ASP A 137 7.14 -10.94 -7.58
C ASP A 137 6.71 -9.54 -8.08
N HIS A 138 7.66 -8.72 -8.53
CA HIS A 138 7.44 -7.44 -9.19
C HIS A 138 6.98 -7.56 -10.65
N ASP A 139 6.99 -8.76 -11.21
CA ASP A 139 6.66 -9.03 -12.61
C ASP A 139 5.21 -9.51 -12.81
N VAL A 140 4.43 -9.53 -11.72
CA VAL A 140 2.99 -9.87 -11.74
C VAL A 140 2.21 -8.96 -12.71
N PRO A 141 1.26 -9.50 -13.49
CA PRO A 141 0.51 -8.69 -14.45
C PRO A 141 -0.57 -7.86 -13.74
N ALA A 142 -0.71 -6.61 -14.17
CA ALA A 142 -1.90 -5.80 -13.89
C ALA A 142 -2.99 -6.12 -14.93
N LEU A 143 -4.24 -6.13 -14.48
CA LEU A 143 -5.42 -6.50 -15.26
C LEU A 143 -6.37 -5.32 -15.39
N LEU A 144 -7.01 -5.20 -16.54
CA LEU A 144 -8.08 -4.24 -16.80
C LEU A 144 -9.18 -4.90 -17.64
N ALA A 145 -10.42 -4.80 -17.18
CA ALA A 145 -11.59 -5.16 -17.99
C ALA A 145 -11.82 -4.12 -19.10
N LEU A 146 -11.99 -4.59 -20.33
CA LEU A 146 -12.38 -3.77 -21.48
C LEU A 146 -13.91 -3.75 -21.62
N PRO A 147 -14.50 -2.73 -22.27
CA PRO A 147 -15.96 -2.57 -22.36
C PRO A 147 -16.70 -3.74 -23.01
N ASP A 148 -16.01 -4.48 -23.89
CA ASP A 148 -16.57 -5.64 -24.57
C ASP A 148 -16.40 -6.95 -23.78
N GLY A 149 -15.93 -6.88 -22.53
CA GLY A 149 -15.73 -8.02 -21.64
C GLY A 149 -14.40 -8.75 -21.86
N ARG A 150 -13.56 -8.32 -22.81
CA ARG A 150 -12.17 -8.80 -22.90
C ARG A 150 -11.32 -8.27 -21.75
N LEU A 151 -10.19 -8.92 -21.50
CA LEU A 151 -9.21 -8.47 -20.52
C LEU A 151 -7.96 -7.95 -21.22
N LEU A 152 -7.40 -6.87 -20.71
CA LEU A 152 -6.05 -6.41 -20.98
C LEU A 152 -5.17 -6.80 -19.80
N ALA A 153 -4.01 -7.39 -20.09
CA ALA A 153 -2.97 -7.67 -19.10
C ALA A 153 -1.67 -6.98 -19.50
N THR A 154 -1.06 -6.23 -18.57
CA THR A 154 0.24 -5.57 -18.76
C THR A 154 1.24 -6.04 -17.72
N TYR A 155 2.47 -6.32 -18.14
CA TYR A 155 3.56 -6.78 -17.28
C TYR A 155 4.92 -6.35 -17.83
N GLN A 156 5.92 -6.47 -16.99
CA GLN A 156 7.29 -6.06 -17.26
C GLN A 156 8.22 -6.75 -16.28
N SER A 157 9.50 -6.83 -16.60
CA SER A 157 10.51 -7.35 -15.71
C SER A 157 10.92 -6.30 -14.67
N HIS A 158 11.67 -6.71 -13.65
CA HIS A 158 12.11 -5.83 -12.59
C HIS A 158 13.63 -5.59 -12.60
N GLY A 159 14.01 -4.39 -13.06
CA GLY A 159 15.39 -3.90 -13.01
C GLY A 159 16.28 -4.42 -14.13
N GLN A 160 17.60 -4.31 -13.93
CA GLN A 160 18.64 -4.73 -14.88
C GLN A 160 19.32 -6.01 -14.38
N SER A 161 18.55 -7.08 -14.22
CA SER A 161 19.12 -8.39 -13.90
C SER A 161 20.04 -8.85 -15.04
N GLN A 162 21.22 -9.38 -14.71
CA GLN A 162 22.18 -9.83 -15.72
C GLN A 162 21.54 -10.90 -16.63
N GLY A 163 21.63 -10.72 -17.95
CA GLY A 163 21.06 -11.64 -18.93
C GLY A 163 19.58 -11.45 -19.25
N LEU A 164 18.89 -10.52 -18.58
CA LEU A 164 17.50 -10.19 -18.85
C LEU A 164 17.36 -9.37 -20.14
N VAL A 165 16.56 -9.86 -21.08
CA VAL A 165 16.28 -9.17 -22.35
C VAL A 165 15.08 -8.24 -22.19
N GLY A 166 15.22 -7.01 -22.68
CA GLY A 166 14.16 -6.00 -22.65
C GLY A 166 13.72 -5.56 -21.24
N PRO A 167 14.65 -5.16 -20.35
CA PRO A 167 14.33 -4.59 -19.04
C PRO A 167 13.58 -3.25 -19.12
N ASP A 168 13.57 -2.64 -20.31
CA ASP A 168 12.87 -1.40 -20.66
C ASP A 168 11.56 -1.63 -21.44
N LEU A 169 11.15 -2.89 -21.65
CA LEU A 169 9.95 -3.19 -22.41
C LEU A 169 8.73 -3.26 -21.48
N MET A 170 7.75 -2.41 -21.74
CA MET A 170 6.38 -2.67 -21.32
C MET A 170 5.79 -3.75 -22.22
N ARG A 171 5.17 -4.78 -21.65
CA ARG A 171 4.56 -5.90 -22.40
C ARG A 171 3.06 -5.95 -22.12
N TRP A 172 2.27 -6.31 -23.12
CA TRP A 172 0.85 -6.53 -22.91
C TRP A 172 0.23 -7.52 -23.88
N ARG A 173 -0.90 -8.08 -23.44
CA ARG A 173 -1.76 -8.98 -24.21
C ARG A 173 -3.22 -8.65 -23.93
N ARG A 174 -4.09 -9.00 -24.88
CA ARG A 174 -5.55 -8.95 -24.70
C ARG A 174 -6.16 -10.32 -24.91
N THR A 175 -7.21 -10.68 -24.18
CA THR A 175 -7.95 -11.90 -24.50
C THR A 175 -8.54 -11.79 -25.91
N LEU A 176 -8.61 -12.90 -26.64
CA LEU A 176 -9.26 -12.90 -27.97
C LEU A 176 -10.77 -12.85 -27.88
N ARG A 177 -11.33 -13.33 -26.76
CA ARG A 177 -12.77 -13.43 -26.51
C ARG A 177 -13.13 -12.81 -25.15
N PRO A 178 -14.34 -12.25 -25.01
CA PRO A 178 -14.84 -11.77 -23.73
C PRO A 178 -14.84 -12.88 -22.68
N HIS A 179 -14.46 -12.55 -21.45
CA HIS A 179 -14.49 -13.41 -20.27
C HIS A 179 -13.68 -14.71 -20.33
N ASP A 180 -12.86 -14.91 -21.37
CA ASP A 180 -12.16 -16.17 -21.66
C ASP A 180 -10.64 -15.94 -21.71
N ILE A 181 -9.93 -16.52 -20.74
CA ILE A 181 -8.47 -16.43 -20.62
C ILE A 181 -7.73 -17.53 -21.38
N SER A 182 -8.41 -18.44 -22.08
CA SER A 182 -7.76 -19.57 -22.77
C SER A 182 -6.99 -19.15 -24.02
N ALA A 183 -7.26 -17.96 -24.57
CA ALA A 183 -6.58 -17.45 -25.75
C ALA A 183 -6.38 -15.93 -25.68
N TRP A 184 -5.17 -15.50 -26.00
CA TRP A 184 -4.72 -14.12 -25.98
C TRP A 184 -4.14 -13.72 -27.33
N THR A 185 -4.06 -12.41 -27.59
CA THR A 185 -3.22 -11.89 -28.66
C THR A 185 -1.77 -12.29 -28.44
N ASP A 186 -0.97 -12.21 -29.52
CA ASP A 186 0.48 -12.20 -29.39
C ASP A 186 0.93 -11.09 -28.42
N GLU A 187 2.07 -11.31 -27.77
CA GLU A 187 2.66 -10.31 -26.91
C GLU A 187 3.02 -9.07 -27.72
N ARG A 188 2.56 -7.92 -27.26
CA ARG A 188 2.98 -6.62 -27.76
C ARG A 188 3.98 -6.03 -26.79
N THR A 189 4.95 -5.29 -27.32
CA THR A 189 5.99 -4.64 -26.53
C THR A 189 6.16 -3.18 -26.93
N LEU A 190 6.56 -2.36 -25.96
CA LEU A 190 6.94 -0.96 -26.17
C LEU A 190 8.21 -0.67 -25.35
N PRO A 191 9.33 -0.29 -25.97
CA PRO A 191 10.49 0.22 -25.24
C PRO A 191 10.17 1.59 -24.66
N VAL A 192 10.22 1.72 -23.32
CA VAL A 192 9.95 2.98 -22.62
C VAL A 192 11.21 3.80 -22.36
N GLY A 193 12.37 3.33 -22.82
CA GLY A 193 13.65 4.06 -22.78
C GLY A 193 14.40 4.00 -21.45
N ALA A 194 13.89 3.26 -20.46
CA ALA A 194 14.55 2.98 -19.19
C ALA A 194 13.97 1.71 -18.56
N SER A 195 14.65 1.14 -17.57
CA SER A 195 14.08 0.05 -16.77
C SER A 195 12.69 0.40 -16.28
N VAL A 196 11.75 -0.50 -16.52
CA VAL A 196 10.34 -0.32 -16.21
C VAL A 196 9.93 -1.20 -15.03
N SER A 197 8.97 -0.77 -14.23
CA SER A 197 8.37 -1.59 -13.17
C SER A 197 6.96 -1.07 -12.87
N TYR A 198 6.09 -1.93 -12.34
CA TYR A 198 4.83 -1.54 -11.71
C TYR A 198 3.74 -1.00 -12.65
N SER A 199 3.19 -1.84 -13.54
CA SER A 199 2.02 -1.45 -14.32
C SER A 199 0.79 -1.17 -13.44
N ASN A 200 0.09 -0.07 -13.71
CA ASN A 200 -1.15 0.32 -13.06
C ASN A 200 -2.15 0.87 -14.07
N LEU A 201 -3.20 0.11 -14.37
CA LEU A 201 -4.12 0.36 -15.50
C LEU A 201 -5.40 1.06 -15.07
N PHE A 202 -5.75 2.15 -15.76
CA PHE A 202 -7.00 2.89 -15.54
C PHE A 202 -7.66 3.28 -16.85
N ARG A 203 -8.94 2.97 -16.99
CA ARG A 203 -9.76 3.41 -18.13
C ARG A 203 -10.58 4.62 -17.71
N LEU A 204 -10.58 5.67 -18.53
CA LEU A 204 -11.28 6.93 -18.25
C LEU A 204 -12.46 7.13 -19.22
N PRO A 205 -13.66 6.58 -18.93
CA PRO A 205 -14.85 6.79 -19.76
C PRO A 205 -15.18 8.26 -20.05
N ALA A 206 -14.98 9.16 -19.08
CA ALA A 206 -15.22 10.60 -19.25
C ALA A 206 -14.23 11.25 -20.25
N GLU A 207 -13.16 10.54 -20.62
CA GLU A 207 -12.13 10.99 -21.55
C GLU A 207 -12.07 10.06 -22.77
N GLY A 208 -13.25 9.71 -23.30
CA GLY A 208 -13.38 8.87 -24.50
C GLY A 208 -12.96 7.42 -24.30
N GLY A 209 -12.82 6.96 -23.06
CA GLY A 209 -12.38 5.60 -22.76
C GLY A 209 -10.88 5.37 -22.91
N ARG A 210 -10.07 6.44 -22.97
CA ARG A 210 -8.61 6.30 -22.98
C ARG A 210 -8.13 5.49 -21.78
N ILE A 211 -7.07 4.72 -21.97
CA ILE A 211 -6.43 3.93 -20.93
C ILE A 211 -5.10 4.60 -20.57
N LEU A 212 -4.85 4.77 -19.28
CA LEU A 212 -3.55 5.15 -18.73
C LEU A 212 -2.91 3.92 -18.10
N ASN A 213 -1.63 3.67 -18.38
CA ASN A 213 -0.81 2.69 -17.66
C ASN A 213 0.32 3.40 -16.92
N PHE A 214 0.15 3.66 -15.62
CA PHE A 214 1.20 4.24 -14.79
C PHE A 214 2.26 3.20 -14.46
N HIS A 215 3.52 3.60 -14.44
CA HIS A 215 4.66 2.74 -14.17
C HIS A 215 5.84 3.55 -13.64
N ARG A 216 6.77 2.88 -12.95
CA ARG A 216 8.10 3.41 -12.73
C ARG A 216 8.91 3.25 -14.01
N GLY A 217 9.54 4.31 -14.50
CA GLY A 217 10.24 4.31 -15.79
C GLY A 217 11.39 5.31 -15.83
N LEU A 218 11.38 6.21 -16.83
CA LEU A 218 12.42 7.23 -17.03
C LEU A 218 12.81 7.93 -15.74
N GLY A 219 14.10 7.89 -15.41
CA GLY A 219 14.68 8.49 -14.19
C GLY A 219 14.31 7.78 -12.89
N PHE A 220 13.85 6.52 -12.93
CA PHE A 220 13.24 5.78 -11.82
C PHE A 220 12.02 6.47 -11.19
N ASN A 221 11.43 7.42 -11.91
CA ASN A 221 10.29 8.19 -11.49
C ASN A 221 8.97 7.61 -12.03
N PRO A 222 7.81 8.05 -11.53
CA PRO A 222 6.50 7.64 -12.02
C PRO A 222 6.22 8.28 -13.39
N ASN A 223 5.89 7.44 -14.37
CA ASN A 223 5.56 7.77 -15.75
C ASN A 223 4.24 7.11 -16.12
N TYR A 224 3.70 7.43 -17.29
CA TYR A 224 2.51 6.75 -17.80
C TYR A 224 2.55 6.54 -19.31
N LEU A 225 1.90 5.48 -19.76
CA LEU A 225 1.58 5.23 -21.17
C LEU A 225 0.09 5.53 -21.41
N ILE A 226 -0.25 5.79 -22.67
CA ILE A 226 -1.62 6.06 -23.10
C ILE A 226 -2.01 5.08 -24.20
N SER A 227 -3.24 4.57 -24.14
CA SER A 227 -3.92 3.91 -25.25
C SER A 227 -5.26 4.59 -25.51
N THR A 228 -5.62 4.72 -26.79
CA THR A 228 -6.92 5.26 -27.25
C THR A 228 -7.71 4.25 -28.09
N ASP A 229 -7.22 3.00 -28.16
CA ASP A 229 -7.75 1.91 -28.98
C ASP A 229 -8.01 0.62 -28.15
N ASP A 230 -8.43 0.83 -26.89
CA ASP A 230 -8.71 -0.21 -25.91
C ASP A 230 -7.54 -1.20 -25.74
N GLY A 231 -6.31 -0.67 -25.66
CA GLY A 231 -5.09 -1.43 -25.40
C GLY A 231 -4.57 -2.20 -26.60
N ALA A 232 -4.99 -1.89 -27.83
CA ALA A 232 -4.34 -2.47 -29.02
C ALA A 232 -2.92 -1.93 -29.18
N THR A 233 -2.73 -0.63 -28.96
CA THR A 233 -1.44 0.04 -28.95
C THR A 233 -1.28 0.95 -27.73
N PHE A 234 -0.03 1.15 -27.31
CA PHE A 234 0.34 2.13 -26.29
C PHE A 234 1.41 3.07 -26.85
N SER A 235 1.35 4.33 -26.44
CA SER A 235 2.41 5.32 -26.63
C SER A 235 2.84 5.91 -25.30
N TYR A 236 4.07 6.42 -25.22
CA TYR A 236 4.51 7.15 -24.04
C TYR A 236 3.65 8.41 -23.83
N GLY A 237 3.16 8.58 -22.60
CA GLY A 237 2.29 9.69 -22.21
C GLY A 237 3.06 10.85 -21.59
N GLY A 238 3.87 10.55 -20.57
CA GLY A 238 4.66 11.55 -19.87
C GLY A 238 5.13 11.10 -18.49
N ARG A 239 5.88 11.98 -17.80
CA ARG A 239 6.30 11.81 -16.41
C ARG A 239 5.26 12.43 -15.45
N LEU A 240 4.77 11.64 -14.49
CA LEU A 240 3.77 12.07 -13.52
C LEU A 240 4.39 12.92 -12.40
N LEU A 241 5.43 12.41 -11.74
CA LEU A 241 6.17 13.12 -10.67
C LEU A 241 7.68 13.09 -10.94
N PHE A 242 8.38 14.06 -10.37
CA PHE A 242 9.83 14.12 -10.36
C PHE A 242 10.36 14.11 -8.91
N TRP A 243 11.36 13.29 -8.67
CA TRP A 243 12.19 13.29 -7.48
C TRP A 243 13.66 13.14 -7.86
N PRO A 244 14.56 13.97 -7.31
CA PRO A 244 15.97 13.93 -7.66
C PRO A 244 16.63 12.64 -7.15
N ARG A 245 17.56 12.10 -7.94
CA ARG A 245 18.31 10.88 -7.59
C ARG A 245 19.14 11.01 -6.31
N ARG A 246 19.56 12.23 -5.99
CA ARG A 246 20.32 12.58 -4.78
C ARG A 246 19.80 13.94 -4.29
N PRO A 247 18.85 13.99 -3.36
CA PRO A 247 18.42 15.24 -2.72
C PRO A 247 19.50 15.69 -1.72
N GLU A 248 20.69 16.05 -2.22
CA GLU A 248 21.82 16.44 -1.38
C GLU A 248 21.47 17.65 -0.50
N GLY A 249 21.86 17.58 0.77
CA GLY A 249 21.59 18.62 1.76
C GLY A 249 20.23 18.48 2.47
N ASP A 250 19.35 17.58 2.03
CA ASP A 250 18.13 17.27 2.77
C ASP A 250 18.45 16.34 3.95
N PRO A 251 18.15 16.74 5.21
CA PRO A 251 18.44 15.91 6.38
C PRO A 251 17.71 14.57 6.37
N ARG A 252 16.60 14.43 5.62
CA ARG A 252 15.82 13.18 5.50
C ARG A 252 16.41 12.18 4.51
N PHE A 253 17.42 12.58 3.74
CA PHE A 253 18.15 11.67 2.87
C PHE A 253 19.10 10.78 3.68
N THR A 254 19.02 9.46 3.51
CA THR A 254 19.83 8.50 4.29
C THR A 254 21.23 8.27 3.72
N GLY A 255 21.50 8.71 2.48
CA GLY A 255 22.76 8.50 1.79
C GLY A 255 22.86 7.20 0.99
N ILE A 256 21.86 6.30 1.02
CA ILE A 256 21.94 4.97 0.39
C ILE A 256 21.70 5.01 -1.13
N SER A 257 20.54 5.48 -1.58
CA SER A 257 20.15 5.59 -2.99
C SER A 257 19.15 6.73 -3.16
N GLY A 258 18.54 6.93 -4.30
CA GLY A 258 17.46 7.91 -4.38
C GLY A 258 16.82 8.07 -5.75
N GLY A 259 15.82 8.94 -5.81
CA GLY A 259 15.06 9.29 -7.02
C GLY A 259 13.95 8.29 -7.35
N ARG A 260 13.38 7.60 -6.36
CA ARG A 260 12.43 6.51 -6.61
C ARG A 260 11.14 6.65 -5.80
N PRO A 261 10.25 7.60 -6.14
CA PRO A 261 8.92 7.66 -5.55
C PRO A 261 8.18 6.33 -5.76
N TYR A 262 7.46 5.88 -4.73
CA TYR A 262 6.53 4.75 -4.82
C TYR A 262 5.10 5.25 -4.75
N LEU A 263 4.22 4.67 -5.57
CA LEU A 263 2.84 5.13 -5.67
C LEU A 263 1.85 3.97 -5.58
N LYS A 264 0.66 4.32 -5.09
CA LYS A 264 -0.55 3.49 -5.14
C LYS A 264 -1.68 4.34 -5.70
N TYR A 265 -2.56 3.75 -6.49
CA TYR A 265 -3.58 4.44 -7.26
C TYR A 265 -4.96 3.84 -6.99
N ALA A 266 -6.01 4.66 -7.14
CA ALA A 266 -7.39 4.20 -7.11
C ALA A 266 -8.26 5.11 -7.98
N GLN A 267 -9.22 4.54 -8.69
CA GLN A 267 -10.14 5.30 -9.54
C GLN A 267 -11.46 5.56 -8.85
N HIS A 268 -11.96 6.79 -8.97
CA HIS A 268 -13.31 7.18 -8.55
C HIS A 268 -14.12 7.68 -9.75
N GLY A 269 -15.17 6.93 -10.07
CA GLY A 269 -16.06 7.24 -11.19
C GLY A 269 -15.36 7.25 -12.55
N PRO A 270 -15.94 7.91 -13.56
CA PRO A 270 -15.50 7.77 -14.96
C PRO A 270 -14.25 8.59 -15.32
N GLY A 271 -13.68 9.38 -14.41
CA GLY A 271 -12.70 10.42 -14.80
C GLY A 271 -11.75 10.91 -13.71
N THR A 272 -11.73 10.30 -12.51
CA THR A 272 -10.81 10.72 -11.44
C THR A 272 -9.94 9.57 -11.00
N ILE A 273 -8.62 9.78 -10.98
CA ILE A 273 -7.65 8.83 -10.44
C ILE A 273 -6.97 9.49 -9.25
N HIS A 274 -7.19 8.94 -8.06
CA HIS A 274 -6.46 9.29 -6.85
C HIS A 274 -5.14 8.53 -6.81
N PHE A 275 -4.12 9.14 -6.22
CA PHE A 275 -2.88 8.44 -5.93
C PHE A 275 -2.25 8.96 -4.65
N VAL A 276 -1.46 8.09 -4.03
CA VAL A 276 -0.56 8.45 -2.94
C VAL A 276 0.88 8.20 -3.35
N ALA A 277 1.80 9.00 -2.82
CA ALA A 277 3.21 8.93 -3.13
C ALA A 277 4.08 9.08 -1.88
N THR A 278 5.21 8.38 -1.85
CA THR A 278 6.36 8.69 -1.00
C THR A 278 7.37 9.50 -1.80
N GLU A 279 8.28 10.19 -1.11
CA GLU A 279 9.43 10.83 -1.75
C GLU A 279 10.32 9.80 -2.48
N ASP A 280 10.71 8.72 -1.81
CA ASP A 280 11.69 7.77 -2.32
C ASP A 280 11.42 6.32 -1.88
N HIS A 281 12.40 5.44 -2.08
CA HIS A 281 12.50 4.17 -1.38
C HIS A 281 12.72 4.40 0.12
N PRO A 282 12.05 3.68 1.03
CA PRO A 282 12.13 3.97 2.48
C PRO A 282 13.53 3.77 3.07
N SER A 283 14.35 2.85 2.52
CA SER A 283 15.77 2.78 2.92
C SER A 283 16.62 3.98 2.47
N SER A 284 16.15 4.75 1.48
CA SER A 284 16.85 5.91 0.93
C SER A 284 16.44 7.23 1.59
N TYR A 285 15.26 7.28 2.19
CA TYR A 285 14.68 8.54 2.64
C TYR A 285 13.70 8.33 3.79
N ASP A 286 13.69 9.25 4.75
CA ASP A 286 12.74 9.27 5.86
C ASP A 286 11.36 9.71 5.35
N ASN A 287 10.69 8.79 4.66
CA ASN A 287 9.53 9.01 3.83
C ASN A 287 8.33 9.54 4.61
N SER A 288 7.72 10.58 4.06
CA SER A 288 6.35 11.00 4.34
C SER A 288 5.39 10.36 3.32
N LEU A 289 4.09 10.57 3.53
CA LEU A 289 3.06 10.11 2.61
C LEU A 289 2.24 11.31 2.12
N TYR A 290 1.99 11.39 0.82
CA TYR A 290 1.25 12.48 0.20
C TYR A 290 0.15 11.98 -0.73
N HIS A 291 -0.87 12.80 -0.97
CA HIS A 291 -2.00 12.52 -1.86
C HIS A 291 -2.24 13.65 -2.87
N ALA A 292 -2.61 13.25 -4.08
CA ALA A 292 -3.23 14.09 -5.09
C ALA A 292 -4.20 13.27 -5.95
N PHE A 293 -4.98 13.94 -6.79
CA PHE A 293 -5.80 13.27 -7.80
C PHE A 293 -5.66 13.92 -9.18
N LEU A 294 -5.76 13.09 -10.21
CA LEU A 294 -5.87 13.47 -11.62
C LEU A 294 -7.34 13.51 -12.02
N ARG A 295 -7.79 14.62 -12.61
CA ARG A 295 -9.12 14.74 -13.21
C ARG A 295 -9.02 15.63 -14.46
N ALA A 296 -9.60 15.17 -15.57
CA ALA A 296 -9.65 15.93 -16.82
C ALA A 296 -8.27 16.46 -17.29
N GLY A 297 -7.21 15.66 -17.11
CA GLY A 297 -5.85 16.03 -17.49
C GLY A 297 -5.12 16.98 -16.54
N GLU A 298 -5.69 17.29 -15.38
CA GLU A 298 -5.12 18.21 -14.39
C GLU A 298 -4.96 17.53 -13.01
N LEU A 299 -3.83 17.79 -12.36
CA LEU A 299 -3.52 17.31 -11.03
C LEU A 299 -4.04 18.30 -9.98
N HIS A 300 -4.57 17.78 -8.89
CA HIS A 300 -5.18 18.55 -7.82
C HIS A 300 -4.73 18.05 -6.44
N HIS A 301 -4.66 18.97 -5.49
CA HIS A 301 -4.57 18.66 -4.07
C HIS A 301 -5.84 17.95 -3.56
N SER A 302 -5.81 17.41 -2.33
CA SER A 302 -6.97 16.76 -1.71
C SER A 302 -8.20 17.67 -1.61
N ASP A 303 -7.98 18.97 -1.42
CA ASP A 303 -9.01 20.00 -1.32
C ASP A 303 -9.55 20.47 -2.69
N GLY A 304 -9.02 19.92 -3.78
CA GLY A 304 -9.39 20.27 -5.15
C GLY A 304 -8.70 21.51 -5.71
N ARG A 305 -7.78 22.14 -4.97
CA ARG A 305 -6.94 23.22 -5.54
C ARG A 305 -6.04 22.63 -6.64
N PRO A 306 -5.93 23.29 -7.81
CA PRO A 306 -5.11 22.78 -8.89
C PRO A 306 -3.61 22.87 -8.58
N LEU A 307 -2.88 21.81 -8.97
CA LEU A 307 -1.42 21.74 -8.97
C LEU A 307 -0.84 22.10 -10.34
N GLY A 308 -1.56 21.72 -11.40
CA GLY A 308 -1.14 21.95 -12.78
C GLY A 308 -1.47 20.76 -13.69
N PRO A 309 -1.23 20.91 -15.00
CA PRO A 309 -1.55 19.88 -15.98
C PRO A 309 -0.68 18.63 -15.79
N LEU A 310 -1.24 17.47 -16.11
CA LEU A 310 -0.47 16.24 -16.28
C LEU A 310 0.56 16.44 -17.41
N SER A 311 1.84 16.25 -17.12
CA SER A 311 2.89 16.44 -18.13
C SER A 311 2.72 15.47 -19.29
N ARG A 312 2.96 15.98 -20.51
CA ARG A 312 2.95 15.21 -21.76
C ARG A 312 4.36 14.94 -22.31
N THR A 313 5.38 15.17 -21.49
CA THR A 313 6.79 14.99 -21.86
C THR A 313 7.51 14.16 -20.80
N SER A 314 8.79 13.86 -21.01
CA SER A 314 9.62 13.19 -20.01
C SER A 314 9.93 14.06 -18.78
N GLU A 315 9.56 15.34 -18.81
CA GLU A 315 9.89 16.31 -17.77
C GLU A 315 8.64 16.79 -17.02
N THR A 316 8.78 16.96 -15.71
CA THR A 316 7.79 17.60 -14.84
C THR A 316 8.53 18.24 -13.67
N THR A 317 7.99 19.35 -13.15
CA THR A 317 8.51 19.98 -11.93
C THR A 317 7.76 19.53 -10.68
N ILE A 318 6.62 18.84 -10.83
CA ILE A 318 5.77 18.42 -9.71
C ILE A 318 6.45 17.27 -8.96
N ARG A 319 6.63 17.45 -7.65
CA ARG A 319 7.27 16.51 -6.73
C ARG A 319 6.23 15.92 -5.78
N PRO A 320 6.51 14.76 -5.15
CA PRO A 320 5.70 14.25 -4.04
C PRO A 320 5.43 15.31 -2.95
N THR A 321 6.43 16.13 -2.63
CA THR A 321 6.34 17.21 -1.61
C THR A 321 5.43 18.37 -1.99
N ASP A 322 5.06 18.50 -3.27
CA ASP A 322 4.12 19.53 -3.72
C ASP A 322 2.67 19.09 -3.50
N LEU A 323 2.44 17.79 -3.27
CA LEU A 323 1.12 17.22 -3.09
C LEU A 323 0.59 17.45 -1.65
N THR A 324 -0.61 16.98 -1.35
CA THR A 324 -1.18 17.14 0.00
C THR A 324 -0.53 16.14 0.96
N CYS A 325 0.19 16.62 1.97
CA CYS A 325 0.78 15.75 2.98
C CYS A 325 -0.32 15.06 3.82
N ILE A 326 -0.28 13.73 3.87
CA ILE A 326 -1.15 12.87 4.69
C ILE A 326 -0.47 12.61 6.03
N PHE A 327 0.77 12.14 5.97
CA PHE A 327 1.58 11.78 7.12
C PHE A 327 2.98 12.36 6.93
N ARG A 328 3.47 13.06 7.95
CA ARG A 328 4.83 13.60 7.96
C ARG A 328 5.75 12.61 8.66
N GLY A 329 6.57 11.94 7.87
CA GLY A 329 7.57 11.03 8.37
C GLY A 329 8.82 11.74 8.89
N ASP A 330 9.59 10.98 9.65
CA ASP A 330 10.90 11.35 10.19
C ASP A 330 11.76 10.10 10.37
N VAL A 331 12.95 10.28 10.93
CA VAL A 331 13.96 9.25 11.17
C VAL A 331 13.48 8.05 12.00
N ASP A 332 12.47 8.25 12.85
CA ASP A 332 11.86 7.24 13.69
C ASP A 332 10.49 6.78 13.15
N HIS A 333 10.02 7.37 12.05
CA HIS A 333 8.68 7.23 11.51
C HIS A 333 8.68 7.24 9.98
N VAL A 334 9.13 6.15 9.36
CA VAL A 334 9.26 6.04 7.90
C VAL A 334 8.01 5.40 7.31
N ALA A 335 7.24 6.14 6.51
CA ALA A 335 5.97 5.66 5.95
C ALA A 335 6.14 4.92 4.62
N TRP A 336 5.30 3.89 4.40
CA TRP A 336 5.17 3.23 3.10
C TRP A 336 3.76 2.71 2.84
N MET A 337 3.20 3.04 1.68
CA MET A 337 1.82 2.69 1.34
C MET A 337 1.60 1.19 1.12
N CYS A 338 0.46 0.68 1.57
CA CYS A 338 0.00 -0.68 1.29
C CYS A 338 -1.16 -0.67 0.28
N ASP A 339 -2.24 0.07 0.58
CA ASP A 339 -3.45 0.13 -0.23
C ASP A 339 -4.16 1.48 -0.19
N LEU A 340 -4.87 1.82 -1.28
CA LEU A 340 -5.62 3.06 -1.47
C LEU A 340 -6.99 2.70 -2.08
N GLN A 341 -8.06 3.15 -1.45
CA GLN A 341 -9.42 3.00 -1.97
C GLN A 341 -10.17 4.32 -1.87
N VAL A 342 -11.16 4.53 -2.73
CA VAL A 342 -12.02 5.72 -2.70
C VAL A 342 -13.45 5.29 -2.44
N ASP A 343 -14.12 5.93 -1.49
CA ASP A 343 -15.53 5.61 -1.23
C ASP A 343 -16.49 6.18 -2.29
N ARG A 344 -17.77 5.87 -2.11
CA ARG A 344 -18.88 6.39 -2.92
C ARG A 344 -19.01 7.92 -2.93
N ASP A 345 -18.46 8.61 -1.92
CA ASP A 345 -18.52 10.07 -1.79
C ASP A 345 -17.25 10.74 -2.37
N GLY A 346 -16.37 9.97 -3.04
CA GLY A 346 -15.12 10.45 -3.62
C GLY A 346 -14.03 10.76 -2.60
N ARG A 347 -14.15 10.24 -1.38
CA ARG A 347 -13.19 10.46 -0.29
C ARG A 347 -12.18 9.33 -0.23
N PRO A 348 -10.89 9.59 -0.45
CA PRO A 348 -9.85 8.56 -0.42
C PRO A 348 -9.55 8.07 1.01
N ARG A 349 -9.15 6.80 1.10
CA ARG A 349 -8.71 6.08 2.30
C ARG A 349 -7.44 5.32 1.98
N VAL A 350 -6.47 5.38 2.90
CA VAL A 350 -5.16 4.78 2.71
C VAL A 350 -4.84 3.92 3.91
N VAL A 351 -4.35 2.72 3.68
CA VAL A 351 -3.67 1.93 4.71
C VAL A 351 -2.19 1.83 4.33
N PHE A 352 -1.32 2.08 5.30
CA PHE A 352 0.12 2.17 5.09
C PHE A 352 0.87 1.68 6.33
N SER A 353 2.10 1.21 6.14
CA SER A 353 3.00 0.87 7.23
C SER A 353 3.85 2.08 7.63
N VAL A 354 4.27 2.13 8.89
CA VAL A 354 5.28 3.04 9.42
C VAL A 354 6.32 2.20 10.15
N GLN A 355 7.57 2.27 9.71
CA GLN A 355 8.69 1.71 10.45
C GLN A 355 9.02 2.61 11.65
N ARG A 356 9.13 2.00 12.83
CA ARG A 356 9.49 2.67 14.09
C ARG A 356 10.95 2.45 14.44
N GLY A 357 11.61 3.48 14.97
CA GLY A 357 12.95 3.37 15.58
C GLY A 357 14.10 3.09 14.60
N GLY A 358 13.94 3.45 13.32
CA GLY A 358 14.96 3.26 12.28
C GLY A 358 16.21 4.14 12.45
N ALA A 359 16.19 5.12 13.36
CA ALA A 359 17.26 6.10 13.53
C ALA A 359 18.65 5.50 13.74
N ALA A 360 18.76 4.43 14.53
CA ALA A 360 20.05 3.81 14.86
C ALA A 360 20.71 3.10 13.67
N GLY A 361 19.89 2.56 12.76
CA GLY A 361 20.33 1.85 11.55
C GLY A 361 20.41 2.72 10.30
N ARG A 362 19.86 3.92 10.37
CA ARG A 362 19.74 4.86 9.26
C ARG A 362 21.03 4.96 8.43
N GLY A 363 20.86 4.85 7.11
CA GLY A 363 21.96 4.95 6.15
C GLY A 363 22.79 3.66 5.99
N LYS A 364 22.45 2.60 6.72
CA LYS A 364 23.10 1.28 6.61
C LYS A 364 22.14 0.29 5.96
N ARG A 365 22.69 -0.69 5.23
CA ARG A 365 21.91 -1.82 4.70
C ARG A 365 22.05 -3.01 5.63
N ASN A 366 21.01 -3.85 5.68
CA ASN A 366 21.00 -5.13 6.40
C ASN A 366 21.26 -5.00 7.91
N ASN A 367 20.84 -3.91 8.55
CA ASN A 367 20.93 -3.81 9.99
C ASN A 367 19.94 -4.79 10.65
N PRO A 368 20.37 -5.67 11.57
CA PRO A 368 19.46 -6.59 12.25
C PRO A 368 18.33 -5.91 13.05
N ALA A 369 18.55 -4.68 13.53
CA ALA A 369 17.56 -3.95 14.32
C ALA A 369 16.46 -3.27 13.48
N ASP A 370 16.72 -3.00 12.20
CA ASP A 370 15.78 -2.26 11.35
C ASP A 370 14.58 -3.14 10.98
N GLY A 371 13.41 -2.51 10.85
CA GLY A 371 12.18 -3.20 10.47
C GLY A 371 11.63 -4.17 11.52
N MET A 372 12.09 -4.12 12.76
CA MET A 372 11.60 -5.03 13.81
C MET A 372 10.34 -4.52 14.51
N ASP A 373 9.96 -3.26 14.30
CA ASP A 373 8.69 -2.68 14.71
C ASP A 373 8.06 -1.89 13.55
N LEU A 374 7.07 -2.50 12.90
CA LEU A 374 6.23 -1.89 11.88
C LEU A 374 4.82 -1.68 12.43
N ARG A 375 4.20 -0.54 12.10
CA ARG A 375 2.83 -0.18 12.50
C ARG A 375 1.96 0.08 11.28
N TYR A 376 0.76 -0.48 11.26
CA TYR A 376 -0.25 -0.07 10.28
C TYR A 376 -0.95 1.19 10.74
N HIS A 377 -1.11 2.12 9.80
CA HIS A 377 -1.88 3.34 9.95
C HIS A 377 -3.01 3.36 8.92
N TYR A 378 -4.12 3.97 9.29
CA TYR A 378 -5.26 4.25 8.43
C TYR A 378 -5.45 5.77 8.32
N ALA A 379 -5.46 6.27 7.09
CA ALA A 379 -5.70 7.67 6.79
C ALA A 379 -6.99 7.83 5.98
N ARG A 380 -7.82 8.81 6.34
CA ARG A 380 -9.07 9.14 5.64
C ARG A 380 -9.16 10.64 5.38
N TRP A 381 -9.52 11.03 4.16
CA TRP A 381 -9.92 12.40 3.87
C TRP A 381 -11.37 12.61 4.32
N ASP A 382 -11.62 13.61 5.16
CA ASP A 382 -12.97 13.93 5.64
C ASP A 382 -13.69 15.02 4.84
N GLY A 383 -13.03 15.58 3.83
CA GLY A 383 -13.50 16.72 3.04
C GLY A 383 -12.75 18.03 3.37
N ALA A 384 -12.05 18.09 4.49
CA ALA A 384 -11.28 19.27 4.92
C ALA A 384 -9.85 18.93 5.36
N ALA A 385 -9.65 17.78 6.01
CA ALA A 385 -8.35 17.34 6.49
C ALA A 385 -8.18 15.82 6.38
N TRP A 386 -6.92 15.38 6.39
CA TRP A 386 -6.56 13.98 6.57
C TRP A 386 -6.62 13.63 8.05
N GLN A 387 -7.42 12.62 8.38
CA GLN A 387 -7.47 11.99 9.70
C GLN A 387 -6.60 10.75 9.64
N VAL A 388 -5.57 10.66 10.48
CA VAL A 388 -4.58 9.56 10.45
C VAL A 388 -4.50 8.91 11.82
N ASN A 389 -4.67 7.59 11.88
CA ASN A 389 -4.64 6.83 13.12
C ASN A 389 -3.75 5.60 12.96
N GLU A 390 -2.92 5.30 13.97
CA GLU A 390 -2.31 3.97 14.10
C GLU A 390 -3.41 2.97 14.44
N ILE A 391 -3.51 1.88 13.68
CA ILE A 391 -4.61 0.90 13.81
C ILE A 391 -4.16 -0.46 14.31
N ALA A 392 -2.88 -0.82 14.10
CA ALA A 392 -2.35 -2.11 14.50
C ALA A 392 -0.82 -2.17 14.51
N HIS A 393 -0.29 -3.08 15.31
CA HIS A 393 1.05 -3.63 15.09
C HIS A 393 1.06 -4.46 13.79
N ALA A 394 1.93 -4.08 12.84
CA ALA A 394 2.18 -4.83 11.61
C ALA A 394 3.24 -5.93 11.80
N GLY A 395 3.94 -5.90 12.95
CA GLY A 395 4.94 -6.89 13.30
C GLY A 395 6.33 -6.50 12.80
N SER A 396 7.08 -7.47 12.28
CA SER A 396 8.42 -7.23 11.73
C SER A 396 8.44 -7.24 10.20
N ARG A 397 9.58 -6.82 9.63
CA ARG A 397 9.94 -7.03 8.24
C ARG A 397 9.89 -8.51 7.87
N LEU A 398 9.61 -8.80 6.60
CA LEU A 398 9.62 -10.17 6.06
C LEU A 398 11.03 -10.77 6.03
N TYR A 399 12.04 -9.96 5.69
CA TYR A 399 13.44 -10.39 5.65
C TYR A 399 14.38 -9.18 5.72
N ALA A 400 15.64 -9.41 6.10
CA ALA A 400 16.64 -8.35 6.21
C ALA A 400 17.12 -7.82 4.86
N GLY A 401 17.26 -6.50 4.75
CA GLY A 401 17.72 -5.80 3.54
C GLY A 401 16.60 -5.09 2.78
N GLU A 402 15.35 -5.43 3.09
CA GLU A 402 14.15 -4.70 2.69
C GLU A 402 13.28 -4.47 3.93
N ASP A 403 13.71 -3.52 4.76
CA ASP A 403 13.34 -3.44 6.18
C ASP A 403 11.94 -2.86 6.42
N ASP A 404 11.30 -2.39 5.37
CA ASP A 404 9.94 -1.86 5.37
C ASP A 404 8.93 -2.83 4.71
N TYR A 405 9.39 -4.01 4.24
CA TYR A 405 8.50 -5.04 3.71
C TYR A 405 7.69 -5.66 4.85
N ALA A 406 6.46 -5.17 5.04
CA ALA A 406 5.50 -5.74 5.98
C ALA A 406 4.73 -6.92 5.36
N GLY A 407 3.87 -7.57 6.17
CA GLY A 407 2.86 -8.50 5.66
C GLY A 407 1.84 -7.85 4.72
N LEU A 408 1.73 -6.52 4.77
CA LEU A 408 0.79 -5.65 4.07
C LEU A 408 -0.67 -5.73 4.55
N ALA A 409 -1.46 -4.81 4.03
CA ALA A 409 -2.87 -4.64 4.33
C ALA A 409 -3.65 -4.27 3.06
N ALA A 410 -4.94 -4.62 3.05
CA ALA A 410 -5.90 -4.23 2.02
C ALA A 410 -7.14 -3.61 2.66
N ILE A 411 -7.70 -2.60 2.00
CA ILE A 411 -8.99 -2.01 2.34
C ILE A 411 -10.05 -2.72 1.51
N ASP A 412 -11.21 -3.02 2.09
CA ASP A 412 -12.34 -3.49 1.30
C ASP A 412 -12.89 -2.34 0.43
N PRO A 413 -12.82 -2.42 -0.92
CA PRO A 413 -13.31 -1.36 -1.79
C PRO A 413 -14.82 -1.12 -1.65
N GLN A 414 -15.58 -2.15 -1.27
CA GLN A 414 -17.04 -2.07 -1.10
C GLN A 414 -17.43 -1.52 0.28
N ALA A 415 -16.56 -1.64 1.28
CA ALA A 415 -16.81 -1.19 2.64
C ALA A 415 -15.50 -0.71 3.31
N PRO A 416 -15.02 0.52 3.04
CA PRO A 416 -13.65 0.86 3.39
C PRO A 416 -13.36 1.06 4.88
N ASP A 417 -14.38 0.95 5.75
CA ASP A 417 -14.22 0.82 7.21
C ASP A 417 -13.90 -0.64 7.64
N THR A 418 -13.80 -1.56 6.69
CA THR A 418 -13.24 -2.91 6.85
C THR A 418 -11.86 -2.99 6.20
N VAL A 419 -10.90 -3.53 6.94
CA VAL A 419 -9.53 -3.77 6.45
C VAL A 419 -9.11 -5.21 6.72
N PHE A 420 -8.20 -5.73 5.90
CA PHE A 420 -7.52 -7.00 6.12
C PHE A 420 -6.04 -6.72 6.26
N ILE A 421 -5.43 -7.17 7.36
CA ILE A 421 -4.00 -7.00 7.60
C ILE A 421 -3.34 -8.38 7.69
N SER A 422 -2.09 -8.45 7.26
CA SER A 422 -1.18 -9.55 7.58
C SER A 422 -0.16 -9.06 8.61
N THR A 423 -0.07 -9.73 9.75
CA THR A 423 0.83 -9.38 10.84
C THR A 423 1.35 -10.62 11.55
N ASN A 424 2.59 -10.57 12.04
CA ASN A 424 3.15 -11.61 12.92
C ASN A 424 3.18 -11.18 14.40
N ALA A 425 2.40 -10.17 14.76
CA ALA A 425 2.19 -9.69 16.12
C ALA A 425 0.70 -9.57 16.40
N ASP A 426 0.29 -9.73 17.65
CA ASP A 426 -1.06 -9.37 18.06
C ASP A 426 -1.32 -7.91 17.65
N PRO A 427 -2.41 -7.63 16.91
CA PRO A 427 -2.60 -6.32 16.30
C PRO A 427 -2.75 -5.19 17.34
N VAL A 428 -3.14 -5.49 18.58
CA VAL A 428 -3.32 -4.49 19.64
C VAL A 428 -2.15 -4.48 20.61
N ALA A 429 -1.75 -5.65 21.12
CA ALA A 429 -0.73 -5.77 22.16
C ALA A 429 0.70 -5.85 21.62
N GLY A 430 0.88 -6.13 20.32
CA GLY A 430 2.20 -6.27 19.69
C GLY A 430 2.96 -7.53 20.08
N THR A 431 2.36 -8.42 20.86
CA THR A 431 2.99 -9.66 21.30
C THR A 431 3.22 -10.57 20.08
N PRO A 432 4.40 -11.19 19.90
CA PRO A 432 4.65 -12.09 18.77
C PRO A 432 3.61 -13.22 18.66
N LEU A 433 3.09 -13.47 17.46
CA LEU A 433 2.19 -14.58 17.19
C LEU A 433 2.99 -15.86 16.99
N ILE A 434 3.03 -16.72 18.01
CA ILE A 434 3.66 -18.04 17.94
C ILE A 434 2.57 -19.08 17.65
N SER A 435 2.68 -19.75 16.52
CA SER A 435 1.73 -20.76 16.07
C SER A 435 1.80 -22.01 16.94
N ALA A 436 0.64 -22.50 17.40
CA ALA A 436 0.57 -23.79 18.09
C ALA A 436 0.87 -24.99 17.18
N ALA A 437 0.79 -24.83 15.85
CA ALA A 437 1.01 -25.93 14.90
C ALA A 437 2.48 -26.36 14.81
N ASP A 438 3.42 -25.44 14.96
CA ASP A 438 4.86 -25.72 14.80
C ASP A 438 5.79 -24.97 15.78
N GLY A 439 5.24 -24.13 16.66
CA GLY A 439 6.00 -23.36 17.64
C GLY A 439 6.78 -22.18 17.05
N ARG A 440 6.51 -21.77 15.81
CA ARG A 440 7.22 -20.68 15.12
C ARG A 440 6.36 -19.43 15.03
N ARG A 441 7.03 -18.29 14.86
CA ARG A 441 6.36 -17.01 14.60
C ARG A 441 5.87 -16.97 13.15
N HIS A 442 4.59 -16.71 12.94
CA HIS A 442 3.98 -16.65 11.61
C HIS A 442 3.18 -15.38 11.39
N TRP A 443 3.09 -14.96 10.12
CA TRP A 443 2.15 -13.92 9.71
C TRP A 443 0.76 -14.52 9.53
N GLU A 444 -0.23 -13.88 10.13
CA GLU A 444 -1.64 -14.29 10.10
C GLU A 444 -2.49 -13.15 9.53
N ILE A 445 -3.61 -13.51 8.89
CA ILE A 445 -4.60 -12.55 8.39
C ILE A 445 -5.57 -12.19 9.52
N PHE A 446 -5.80 -10.89 9.72
CA PHE A 446 -6.85 -10.37 10.57
C PHE A 446 -7.77 -9.47 9.77
N ARG A 447 -9.07 -9.57 10.06
CA ARG A 447 -10.09 -8.63 9.63
C ARG A 447 -10.31 -7.58 10.71
N GLY A 448 -10.15 -6.31 10.36
CA GLY A 448 -10.46 -5.17 11.19
C GLY A 448 -11.76 -4.53 10.77
N GLU A 449 -12.60 -4.16 11.73
CA GLU A 449 -13.81 -3.36 11.50
C GLU A 449 -13.78 -2.10 12.35
N SER A 450 -14.04 -0.95 11.72
CA SER A 450 -14.22 0.31 12.41
C SER A 450 -15.70 0.71 12.45
N ALA A 451 -16.14 1.21 13.60
CA ALA A 451 -17.45 1.83 13.79
C ALA A 451 -17.36 3.36 13.98
N ASP A 452 -16.15 3.92 13.89
CA ASP A 452 -15.83 5.32 14.20
C ASP A 452 -14.99 5.99 13.09
N HIS A 453 -15.21 5.54 11.85
CA HIS A 453 -14.61 6.09 10.62
C HIS A 453 -13.08 5.98 10.58
N GLY A 454 -12.57 4.83 11.01
CA GLY A 454 -11.16 4.48 10.94
C GLY A 454 -10.30 5.03 12.08
N ARG A 455 -10.91 5.43 13.21
CA ARG A 455 -10.15 5.84 14.41
C ARG A 455 -9.71 4.65 15.23
N THR A 456 -10.60 3.68 15.40
CA THR A 456 -10.31 2.41 16.08
C THR A 456 -10.84 1.24 15.26
N PHE A 457 -10.22 0.07 15.45
CA PHE A 457 -10.58 -1.17 14.78
C PHE A 457 -10.74 -2.29 15.80
N ARG A 458 -11.83 -3.05 15.65
CA ARG A 458 -12.00 -4.35 16.30
C ARG A 458 -11.43 -5.43 15.38
N TRP A 459 -10.52 -6.25 15.91
CA TRP A 459 -9.81 -7.27 15.14
C TRP A 459 -10.38 -8.67 15.35
N HIS A 460 -10.51 -9.40 14.24
CA HIS A 460 -10.94 -10.79 14.18
C HIS A 460 -9.93 -11.59 13.37
N ALA A 461 -9.37 -12.65 13.95
CA ALA A 461 -8.46 -13.54 13.24
C ALA A 461 -9.21 -14.24 12.08
N VAL A 462 -8.66 -14.13 10.88
CA VAL A 462 -9.09 -14.88 9.69
C VAL A 462 -8.31 -16.18 9.59
N THR A 463 -7.01 -16.13 9.87
CA THR A 463 -6.15 -17.29 10.06
C THR A 463 -5.55 -17.26 11.46
N ARG A 464 -5.23 -18.43 12.01
CA ARG A 464 -4.59 -18.58 13.32
C ARG A 464 -3.88 -19.92 13.40
N ASP A 465 -2.79 -19.97 14.16
CA ASP A 465 -2.01 -21.18 14.36
C ASP A 465 -1.63 -21.86 13.03
N SER A 466 -1.34 -21.05 12.01
CA SER A 466 -0.93 -21.55 10.69
C SER A 466 0.48 -22.13 10.78
N PRO A 467 0.80 -23.22 10.06
CA PRO A 467 2.16 -23.75 9.92
C PRO A 467 2.97 -23.03 8.82
N ALA A 468 2.48 -21.89 8.35
CA ALA A 468 3.02 -21.13 7.22
C ALA A 468 2.58 -19.66 7.31
N ASP A 469 3.31 -18.78 6.63
CA ASP A 469 2.96 -17.36 6.60
C ASP A 469 1.78 -17.10 5.68
N ASN A 470 0.89 -16.19 6.09
CA ASN A 470 -0.21 -15.67 5.29
C ASN A 470 0.03 -14.18 5.04
N LEU A 471 0.33 -13.81 3.80
CA LEU A 471 0.91 -12.52 3.42
C LEU A 471 0.10 -11.83 2.32
N ARG A 472 0.20 -10.50 2.28
CA ARG A 472 -0.23 -9.63 1.18
C ARG A 472 -1.69 -9.85 0.76
N PRO A 473 -2.65 -9.65 1.69
CA PRO A 473 -4.05 -9.76 1.35
C PRO A 473 -4.42 -8.74 0.27
N ILE A 474 -5.37 -9.10 -0.59
CA ILE A 474 -6.03 -8.21 -1.55
C ILE A 474 -7.53 -8.49 -1.55
N VAL A 475 -8.33 -7.43 -1.76
CA VAL A 475 -9.79 -7.51 -1.90
C VAL A 475 -10.14 -6.94 -3.27
N PRO A 476 -10.60 -7.76 -4.23
CA PRO A 476 -10.90 -7.27 -5.57
C PRO A 476 -12.10 -6.31 -5.56
N ILE A 477 -12.07 -5.35 -6.47
CA ILE A 477 -13.21 -4.46 -6.73
C ILE A 477 -14.35 -5.29 -7.32
N TRP A 478 -15.50 -5.29 -6.64
CA TRP A 478 -16.69 -6.04 -7.05
C TRP A 478 -17.97 -5.24 -6.77
N PRO A 479 -18.35 -4.32 -7.67
CA PRO A 479 -19.53 -3.46 -7.47
C PRO A 479 -20.83 -4.27 -7.33
N GLU A 480 -20.94 -5.40 -8.02
CA GLU A 480 -22.10 -6.29 -8.01
C GLU A 480 -22.07 -7.32 -6.86
N ALA A 481 -21.16 -7.17 -5.88
CA ALA A 481 -21.03 -8.11 -4.78
C ALA A 481 -22.32 -8.25 -3.95
N ALA A 482 -23.15 -7.20 -3.90
CA ALA A 482 -24.39 -7.16 -3.12
C ALA A 482 -24.18 -7.59 -1.64
N GLY A 483 -23.10 -7.11 -1.03
CA GLY A 483 -22.71 -7.43 0.35
C GLY A 483 -21.86 -8.69 0.50
N ARG A 484 -21.61 -9.44 -0.58
CA ARG A 484 -20.60 -10.52 -0.60
C ARG A 484 -19.20 -9.92 -0.52
N ARG A 485 -18.25 -10.74 -0.09
CA ARG A 485 -16.83 -10.37 -0.04
C ARG A 485 -15.97 -11.56 -0.44
N LEU A 486 -14.92 -11.28 -1.18
CA LEU A 486 -13.86 -12.23 -1.50
C LEU A 486 -12.54 -11.62 -1.07
N VAL A 487 -11.68 -12.41 -0.42
CA VAL A 487 -10.34 -11.96 -0.02
C VAL A 487 -9.34 -12.99 -0.51
N LEU A 488 -8.30 -12.56 -1.22
CA LEU A 488 -7.16 -13.41 -1.58
C LEU A 488 -5.95 -13.05 -0.74
N TRP A 489 -5.06 -14.00 -0.52
CA TRP A 489 -3.72 -13.76 0.02
C TRP A 489 -2.75 -14.84 -0.43
N LEU A 490 -1.47 -14.63 -0.11
CA LEU A 490 -0.38 -15.54 -0.39
C LEU A 490 -0.09 -16.39 0.85
N ARG A 491 -0.02 -17.71 0.69
CA ARG A 491 0.30 -18.64 1.80
C ARG A 491 1.53 -19.47 1.49
N GLY A 492 2.50 -19.51 2.40
CA GLY A 492 3.67 -20.38 2.26
C GLY A 492 4.94 -19.78 2.86
N THR A 493 6.07 -19.96 2.17
CA THR A 493 7.38 -19.44 2.61
C THR A 493 7.82 -18.29 1.70
N TYR A 494 8.16 -17.15 2.29
CA TYR A 494 8.68 -16.00 1.56
C TYR A 494 10.05 -15.62 2.09
N ARG A 495 11.11 -15.87 1.31
CA ARG A 495 12.49 -15.56 1.73
C ARG A 495 12.92 -14.20 1.23
N LYS A 496 12.61 -13.89 -0.04
CA LYS A 496 12.86 -12.61 -0.73
C LYS A 496 11.86 -12.45 -1.88
N TYR A 497 11.76 -11.25 -2.46
CA TYR A 497 10.95 -11.02 -3.66
C TYR A 497 11.35 -11.86 -4.87
N THR A 498 12.57 -12.41 -4.90
CA THR A 498 13.07 -13.34 -5.92
C THR A 498 13.16 -14.80 -5.48
N ASP A 499 12.75 -15.12 -4.25
CA ASP A 499 12.84 -16.47 -3.67
C ASP A 499 11.68 -16.69 -2.70
N TYR A 500 10.65 -17.36 -3.20
CA TYR A 500 9.45 -17.65 -2.45
C TYR A 500 8.78 -18.91 -2.99
N ASP A 501 8.01 -19.53 -2.10
CA ASP A 501 7.23 -20.72 -2.38
C ASP A 501 5.81 -20.51 -1.81
N LEU A 502 4.94 -19.95 -2.65
CA LEU A 502 3.65 -19.38 -2.24
C LEU A 502 2.47 -19.92 -3.06
N GLU A 503 1.39 -20.22 -2.38
CA GLU A 503 0.08 -20.52 -2.95
C GLU A 503 -0.77 -19.25 -2.94
N VAL A 504 -1.64 -19.11 -3.91
CA VAL A 504 -2.73 -18.14 -3.87
C VAL A 504 -3.94 -18.82 -3.26
N VAL A 505 -4.41 -18.30 -2.14
CA VAL A 505 -5.58 -18.81 -1.42
C VAL A 505 -6.63 -17.73 -1.28
N ALA A 506 -7.88 -18.14 -1.00
CA ALA A 506 -8.97 -17.19 -0.82
C ALA A 506 -10.00 -17.62 0.23
N LEU A 507 -10.59 -16.63 0.89
CA LEU A 507 -11.94 -16.76 1.46
C LEU A 507 -12.95 -16.39 0.40
N LEU A 508 -13.81 -17.36 0.07
CA LEU A 508 -14.91 -17.18 -0.88
C LEU A 508 -16.19 -16.81 -0.14
N PRO A 509 -17.08 -16.01 -0.77
CA PRO A 509 -18.42 -15.80 -0.21
C PRO A 509 -19.22 -17.10 -0.25
N ASP A 510 -20.22 -17.21 0.63
CA ASP A 510 -21.20 -18.30 0.58
C ASP A 510 -21.93 -18.35 -0.77
N ARG A 511 -22.49 -19.53 -1.10
CA ARG A 511 -23.15 -19.79 -2.39
C ARG A 511 -24.52 -19.14 -2.51
#